data_AF-A0A2T8HK64-F1
#
_entry.id   AF-A0A2T8HK64-F1
#
_cell.length_a   1.000
_cell.length_b   1.000
_cell.length_c   1.000
_cell.angle_alpha   90.00
_cell.angle_beta   90.00
_cell.angle_gamma   90.00
#
_symmetry.space_group_name_H-M   'P 1'
#
loop_
_entity.id
_entity.type
_entity.pdbx_description
1 polymer ?
#
loop_
_entity_poly.entity_id
_entity_poly.type
_entity_poly.pdbx_seq_one_letter_code
_entity_poly.pdbx_strand_id
1 'polypeptide(L)'
;MIEIPEKIDPSEKIVRFLFSKHLKKSKNLDKFRSTLDSGLINSDYVFYDTRGEVSMQRKDYVSDERCLQIGNSIPLELVGYVSFPLDLYDNTIILHKQEPGREEFEATLLWSPLDSENVERLDRPVCSDDAGLPAHCGITYVNPSELINEEPNTAIRMFSRRFFKRCALELVG
;
A
#
# COMPACT_ATOMS: atom_id res chain seq x y z
N MET A 1 16.54 17.65 6.28
CA MET A 1 17.11 16.29 6.43
C MET A 1 16.50 15.70 7.69
N ILE A 2 15.75 14.61 7.54
CA ILE A 2 15.09 13.90 8.65
C ILE A 2 15.60 12.46 8.60
N GLU A 3 16.15 11.96 9.70
CA GLU A 3 16.49 10.55 9.84
C GLU A 3 15.20 9.72 9.92
N ILE A 4 15.15 8.63 9.16
CA ILE A 4 13.97 7.75 9.11
C ILE A 4 14.16 6.64 10.15
N PRO A 5 13.32 6.56 11.18
CA PRO A 5 13.45 5.54 12.24
C PRO A 5 13.19 4.14 11.68
N GLU A 6 13.96 3.13 12.09
CA GLU A 6 13.73 1.76 11.60
C GLU A 6 12.35 1.20 11.97
N LYS A 7 11.89 1.56 13.17
CA LYS A 7 10.57 1.20 13.68
C LYS A 7 9.53 2.16 13.08
N ILE A 8 8.48 1.59 12.51
CA ILE A 8 7.34 2.35 12.02
C ILE A 8 6.44 2.70 13.21
N ASP A 9 6.19 3.99 13.40
CA ASP A 9 5.33 4.49 14.46
C ASP A 9 3.83 4.31 14.08
N PRO A 10 2.97 3.84 14.99
CA PRO A 10 1.54 3.66 14.73
C PRO A 10 0.78 4.91 14.27
N SER A 11 1.31 6.10 14.56
CA SER A 11 0.74 7.38 14.11
C SER A 11 1.11 7.77 12.68
N GLU A 12 2.04 7.04 12.05
CA GLU A 12 2.49 7.35 10.71
C GLU A 12 1.41 7.15 9.65
N LYS A 13 1.52 7.94 8.59
CA LYS A 13 0.78 7.72 7.35
C LYS A 13 1.60 6.90 6.37
N ILE A 14 0.97 5.91 5.78
CA ILE A 14 1.54 5.12 4.70
C ILE A 14 0.80 5.44 3.41
N VAL A 15 1.54 5.55 2.31
CA VAL A 15 0.98 5.68 0.97
C VAL A 15 1.31 4.49 0.10
N ARG A 16 0.37 4.16 -0.77
CA ARG A 16 0.54 3.17 -1.82
C ARG A 16 0.16 3.78 -3.16
N PHE A 17 1.03 3.59 -4.15
CA PHE A 17 0.77 4.02 -5.51
C PHE A 17 -0.37 3.22 -6.16
N LEU A 18 -1.25 3.94 -6.85
CA LEU A 18 -2.33 3.39 -7.62
C LEU A 18 -2.05 3.59 -9.11
N PHE A 19 -1.86 2.49 -9.83
CA PHE A 19 -1.62 2.48 -11.27
C PHE A 19 -2.88 2.08 -12.03
N SER A 20 -2.97 2.42 -13.32
CA SER A 20 -4.15 2.09 -14.14
C SER A 20 -4.41 0.59 -14.22
N LYS A 21 -3.35 -0.24 -14.17
CA LYS A 21 -3.49 -1.71 -14.08
C LYS A 21 -4.19 -2.21 -12.81
N HIS A 22 -4.18 -1.40 -11.75
CA HIS A 22 -4.90 -1.69 -10.51
C HIS A 22 -6.38 -1.34 -10.62
N LEU A 23 -6.86 -0.80 -11.75
CA LEU A 23 -8.27 -0.51 -11.96
C LEU A 23 -8.96 -1.62 -12.74
N LYS A 24 -10.21 -1.93 -12.39
CA LYS A 24 -11.00 -2.93 -13.12
C LYS A 24 -11.28 -2.43 -14.54
N LYS A 25 -10.90 -3.23 -15.55
CA LYS A 25 -11.07 -2.93 -17.00
C LYS A 25 -12.47 -2.45 -17.39
N SER A 26 -13.53 -2.89 -16.70
CA SER A 26 -14.92 -2.51 -16.98
C SER A 26 -15.29 -1.09 -16.52
N LYS A 27 -14.38 -0.37 -15.86
CA LYS A 27 -14.60 0.97 -15.34
C LYS A 27 -13.64 1.92 -16.07
N ASN A 28 -14.20 2.83 -16.85
CA ASN A 28 -13.41 3.87 -17.54
C ASN A 28 -12.61 4.67 -16.50
N LEU A 29 -11.33 4.94 -16.77
CA LEU A 29 -10.44 5.81 -15.99
C LEU A 29 -11.11 7.16 -15.70
N ASP A 30 -11.88 7.70 -16.65
CA ASP A 30 -12.63 8.95 -16.48
C ASP A 30 -13.73 8.81 -15.42
N LYS A 31 -14.39 7.65 -15.38
CA LYS A 31 -15.40 7.35 -14.37
C LYS A 31 -14.74 7.17 -13.00
N PHE A 32 -13.60 6.48 -12.93
CA PHE A 32 -12.81 6.41 -11.71
C PHE A 32 -12.50 7.82 -11.22
N ARG A 33 -11.86 8.66 -12.05
CA ARG A 33 -11.57 10.09 -11.81
C ARG A 33 -12.78 10.89 -11.31
N SER A 34 -13.94 10.77 -11.93
CA SER A 34 -15.17 11.47 -11.50
C SER A 34 -15.73 11.01 -10.14
N THR A 35 -15.42 9.78 -9.70
CA THR A 35 -15.86 9.31 -8.38
C THR A 35 -14.91 9.76 -7.26
N LEU A 36 -13.73 10.27 -7.62
CA LEU A 36 -12.67 10.71 -6.68
C LEU A 36 -13.02 12.03 -5.99
N ASP A 37 -13.93 12.82 -6.55
CA ASP A 37 -14.48 14.04 -5.90
C ASP A 37 -15.18 13.73 -4.57
N SER A 38 -15.53 12.45 -4.31
CA SER A 38 -16.11 12.00 -3.04
C SER A 38 -15.08 11.72 -1.93
N GLY A 39 -13.78 11.77 -2.23
CA GLY A 39 -12.69 11.55 -1.27
C GLY A 39 -12.50 10.11 -0.77
N LEU A 40 -13.36 9.18 -1.18
CA LEU A 40 -13.33 7.77 -0.77
C LEU A 40 -13.14 6.83 -1.96
N ILE A 41 -12.33 5.79 -1.76
CA ILE A 41 -12.16 4.74 -2.77
C ILE A 41 -13.32 3.77 -2.67
N ASN A 42 -14.20 3.80 -3.65
CA ASN A 42 -15.12 2.70 -3.83
C ASN A 42 -14.32 1.47 -4.29
N SER A 43 -14.23 0.51 -3.36
CA SER A 43 -13.49 -0.73 -3.51
C SER A 43 -13.83 -1.46 -4.81
N ASP A 44 -15.03 -1.31 -5.35
CA ASP A 44 -15.45 -2.03 -6.56
C ASP A 44 -14.74 -1.55 -7.83
N TYR A 45 -13.98 -0.46 -7.79
CA TYR A 45 -13.18 0.06 -8.92
C TYR A 45 -11.74 -0.49 -8.98
N VAL A 46 -11.21 -0.99 -7.87
CA VAL A 46 -9.79 -1.36 -7.74
C VAL A 46 -9.63 -2.89 -7.71
N PHE A 47 -8.59 -3.41 -8.36
CA PHE A 47 -8.08 -4.76 -8.19
C PHE A 47 -7.25 -4.81 -6.91
N TYR A 48 -7.61 -5.74 -6.04
CA TYR A 48 -6.93 -5.94 -4.77
C TYR A 48 -5.71 -6.85 -4.92
N ASP A 49 -4.87 -6.86 -3.89
CA ASP A 49 -3.73 -7.76 -3.86
C ASP A 49 -4.17 -9.21 -3.86
N THR A 50 -3.36 -10.00 -4.53
CA THR A 50 -3.38 -11.46 -4.51
C THR A 50 -1.95 -11.99 -4.38
N ARG A 51 -0.99 -11.12 -4.07
CA ARG A 51 0.45 -11.40 -4.02
C ARG A 51 0.91 -11.32 -2.57
N GLY A 52 1.98 -12.06 -2.25
CA GLY A 52 2.54 -12.14 -0.89
C GLY A 52 3.16 -10.84 -0.37
N GLU A 53 3.42 -9.86 -1.25
CA GLU A 53 4.02 -8.58 -0.86
C GLU A 53 3.36 -7.38 -1.56
N VAL A 54 3.27 -6.27 -0.84
CA VAL A 54 2.70 -4.99 -1.30
C VAL A 54 3.65 -3.85 -0.95
N SER A 55 4.26 -3.26 -1.97
CA SER A 55 5.17 -2.11 -1.84
C SER A 55 4.40 -0.81 -1.53
N MET A 56 4.96 -0.03 -0.61
CA MET A 56 4.40 1.21 -0.06
C MET A 56 5.52 2.19 0.33
N GLN A 57 5.13 3.40 0.77
CA GLN A 57 6.05 4.44 1.25
C GLN A 57 5.53 5.06 2.54
N ARG A 58 6.43 5.40 3.46
CA ARG A 58 6.11 6.13 4.68
C ARG A 58 5.97 7.62 4.35
N LYS A 59 4.74 8.11 4.35
CA LYS A 59 4.37 9.42 3.80
C LYS A 59 5.06 10.58 4.54
N ASP A 60 5.25 10.43 5.84
CA ASP A 60 5.81 11.48 6.69
C ASP A 60 7.29 11.76 6.40
N TYR A 61 7.96 10.88 5.66
CA TYR A 61 9.37 11.00 5.27
C TYR A 61 9.58 11.23 3.76
N VAL A 62 8.48 11.40 2.98
CA VAL A 62 8.54 11.63 1.54
C VAL A 62 7.64 12.80 1.14
N SER A 63 8.22 13.81 0.49
CA SER A 63 7.45 14.93 -0.04
C SER A 63 6.47 14.47 -1.13
N ASP A 64 5.38 15.20 -1.34
CA ASP A 64 4.43 14.89 -2.42
C ASP A 64 5.14 14.81 -3.76
N GLU A 65 5.96 15.83 -4.09
CA GLU A 65 6.77 15.86 -5.31
C GLU A 65 7.61 14.60 -5.49
N ARG A 66 8.27 14.12 -4.43
CA ARG A 66 9.08 12.90 -4.50
C ARG A 66 8.21 11.66 -4.68
N CYS A 67 7.07 11.57 -4.01
CA CYS A 67 6.08 10.50 -4.26
C CYS A 67 5.65 10.48 -5.74
N LEU A 68 5.41 11.64 -6.35
CA LEU A 68 5.05 11.74 -7.78
C LEU A 68 6.18 11.24 -8.68
N GLN A 69 7.40 11.68 -8.41
CA GLN A 69 8.59 11.25 -9.16
C GLN A 69 8.77 9.73 -9.10
N ILE A 70 8.62 9.13 -7.91
CA ILE A 70 8.71 7.68 -7.71
C ILE A 70 7.58 6.96 -8.44
N GLY A 71 6.34 7.41 -8.28
CA GLY A 71 5.20 6.80 -8.96
C GLY A 71 5.36 6.84 -10.49
N ASN A 72 5.84 7.94 -11.04
CA ASN A 72 6.04 8.12 -12.48
C ASN A 72 7.28 7.41 -13.04
N SER A 73 8.23 6.97 -12.20
CA SER A 73 9.40 6.19 -12.67
C SER A 73 9.05 4.72 -12.94
N ILE A 74 7.94 4.24 -12.39
CA ILE A 74 7.43 2.88 -12.62
C ILE A 74 6.78 2.85 -14.02
N PRO A 75 7.04 1.83 -14.86
CA PRO A 75 6.56 1.76 -16.25
C PRO A 75 5.08 1.39 -16.35
N LEU A 76 4.23 2.12 -15.63
CA LEU A 76 2.79 1.98 -15.52
C LEU A 76 2.19 3.38 -15.37
N GLU A 77 1.03 3.60 -15.96
CA GLU A 77 0.33 4.88 -15.80
C GLU A 77 -0.09 5.06 -14.34
N LEU A 78 0.55 6.02 -13.66
CA LEU A 78 0.18 6.44 -12.31
C LEU A 78 -1.17 7.16 -12.37
N VAL A 79 -2.09 6.75 -11.51
CA VAL A 79 -3.43 7.35 -11.37
C VAL A 79 -3.51 8.20 -10.11
N GLY A 80 -2.76 7.82 -9.08
CA GLY A 80 -2.65 8.58 -7.83
C GLY A 80 -2.03 7.74 -6.73
N TYR A 81 -2.31 8.08 -5.48
CA TYR A 81 -1.93 7.26 -4.34
C TYR A 81 -3.05 7.19 -3.30
N VAL A 82 -3.09 6.05 -2.62
CA VAL A 82 -3.99 5.84 -1.49
C VAL A 82 -3.19 6.06 -0.22
N SER A 83 -3.73 6.81 0.74
CA SER A 83 -3.10 7.08 2.01
C SER A 83 -3.96 6.56 3.15
N PHE A 84 -3.32 6.11 4.22
CA PHE A 84 -4.00 5.71 5.44
C PHE A 84 -3.07 5.87 6.65
N PRO A 85 -3.63 6.23 7.82
CA PRO A 85 -2.93 6.08 9.09
C PRO A 85 -2.71 4.60 9.40
N LEU A 86 -1.55 4.28 9.99
CA LEU A 86 -1.15 2.89 10.24
C LEU A 86 -2.09 2.17 11.22
N ASP A 87 -2.71 2.87 12.16
CA ASP A 87 -3.70 2.29 13.07
C ASP A 87 -4.89 1.60 12.35
N LEU A 88 -5.26 2.05 11.13
CA LEU A 88 -6.29 1.40 10.32
C LEU A 88 -5.83 0.04 9.78
N TYR A 89 -4.54 -0.15 9.53
CA TYR A 89 -3.96 -1.43 9.14
C TYR A 89 -4.13 -2.45 10.27
N ASP A 90 -3.68 -2.09 11.47
CA ASP A 90 -3.77 -2.96 12.65
C ASP A 90 -5.22 -3.35 12.97
N ASN A 91 -6.12 -2.36 12.94
CA ASN A 91 -7.54 -2.59 13.12
C ASN A 91 -8.14 -3.50 12.02
N THR A 92 -7.63 -3.40 10.79
CA THR A 92 -8.10 -4.26 9.68
C THR A 92 -7.64 -5.70 9.88
N ILE A 93 -6.44 -5.95 10.41
CA ILE A 93 -5.97 -7.30 10.78
C ILE A 93 -6.89 -7.90 11.84
N ILE A 94 -7.14 -7.15 12.92
CA ILE A 94 -7.99 -7.61 14.04
C ILE A 94 -9.37 -8.04 13.53
N LEU A 95 -10.01 -7.19 12.72
CA LEU A 95 -11.32 -7.50 12.15
C LEU A 95 -11.26 -8.65 11.14
N HIS A 96 -10.15 -8.81 10.41
CA HIS A 96 -10.00 -9.91 9.48
C HIS A 96 -9.90 -11.26 10.20
N LYS A 97 -9.19 -11.32 11.32
CA LYS A 97 -9.09 -12.52 12.18
C LYS A 97 -10.38 -12.98 12.84
N GLN A 98 -11.39 -12.10 12.91
CA GLN A 98 -12.70 -12.45 13.47
C GLN A 98 -13.60 -13.21 12.49
N GLU A 99 -13.19 -13.33 11.23
CA GLU A 99 -13.94 -14.07 10.23
C GLU A 99 -13.68 -15.57 10.31
N PRO A 100 -14.70 -16.43 10.11
CA PRO A 100 -14.53 -17.87 10.08
C PRO A 100 -13.47 -18.30 9.06
N GLY A 101 -12.49 -19.08 9.51
CA GLY A 101 -11.41 -19.62 8.67
C GLY A 101 -10.26 -18.64 8.41
N ARG A 102 -10.24 -17.49 9.09
CA ARG A 102 -9.19 -16.45 8.98
C ARG A 102 -8.51 -16.13 10.31
N GLU A 103 -8.74 -16.94 11.33
CA GLU A 103 -8.29 -16.74 12.71
C GLU A 103 -6.76 -16.61 12.79
N GLU A 104 -6.06 -17.35 11.92
CA GLU A 104 -4.60 -17.40 11.83
C GLU A 104 -4.00 -16.38 10.84
N PHE A 105 -4.81 -15.48 10.26
CA PHE A 105 -4.32 -14.51 9.27
C PHE A 105 -3.25 -13.58 9.85
N GLU A 106 -2.06 -13.56 9.26
CA GLU A 106 -0.93 -12.76 9.70
C GLU A 106 -0.33 -11.98 8.53
N ALA A 107 -0.18 -10.68 8.75
CA ALA A 107 0.49 -9.77 7.84
C ALA A 107 1.31 -8.77 8.66
N THR A 108 2.51 -8.44 8.18
CA THR A 108 3.42 -7.52 8.86
C THR A 108 3.81 -6.38 7.93
N LEU A 109 3.81 -5.16 8.45
CA LEU A 109 4.39 -4.01 7.77
C LEU A 109 5.87 -3.92 8.13
N LEU A 110 6.75 -4.03 7.14
CA LEU A 110 8.19 -4.01 7.34
C LEU A 110 8.80 -2.78 6.67
N TRP A 111 9.66 -2.09 7.41
CA TRP A 111 10.54 -1.07 6.84
C TRP A 111 11.68 -1.75 6.07
N SER A 112 11.85 -1.34 4.82
CA SER A 112 12.76 -1.98 3.86
C SER A 112 13.29 -0.90 2.91
N PRO A 113 14.14 0.01 3.39
CA PRO A 113 14.66 1.11 2.58
C PRO A 113 15.42 0.55 1.38
N LEU A 114 15.20 1.11 0.19
CA LEU A 114 15.82 0.64 -1.04
C LEU A 114 16.80 1.69 -1.58
N ASP A 115 17.91 1.23 -2.14
CA ASP A 115 18.89 2.07 -2.81
C ASP A 115 18.37 2.67 -4.13
N SER A 116 19.22 3.45 -4.81
CA SER A 116 18.87 4.06 -6.10
C SER A 116 18.65 3.07 -7.23
N GLU A 117 19.17 1.85 -7.10
CA GLU A 117 18.97 0.78 -8.08
C GLU A 117 17.69 -0.02 -7.79
N ASN A 118 17.07 0.18 -6.62
CA ASN A 118 15.86 -0.48 -6.11
C ASN A 118 16.01 -2.01 -5.93
N VAL A 119 17.25 -2.50 -5.79
CA VAL A 119 17.53 -3.95 -5.72
C VAL A 119 18.03 -4.37 -4.34
N GLU A 120 18.76 -3.50 -3.64
CA GLU A 120 19.35 -3.82 -2.34
C GLU A 120 18.75 -3.00 -1.20
N ARG A 121 18.61 -3.67 -0.05
CA ARG A 121 18.21 -3.03 1.21
C ARG A 121 19.36 -2.19 1.74
N LEU A 122 19.07 -0.97 2.16
CA LEU A 122 20.06 -0.13 2.83
C LEU A 122 20.24 -0.58 4.29
N ASP A 123 21.37 -1.22 4.60
CA ASP A 123 21.75 -1.65 5.96
C ASP A 123 22.56 -0.57 6.69
N ARG A 124 22.01 0.65 6.74
CA ARG A 124 22.55 1.80 7.44
C ARG A 124 21.42 2.73 7.89
N PRO A 125 21.67 3.65 8.83
CA PRO A 125 20.76 4.77 9.06
C PRO A 125 20.50 5.51 7.74
N VAL A 126 19.23 5.77 7.44
CA VAL A 126 18.80 6.46 6.21
C VAL A 126 18.11 7.78 6.52
N CYS A 127 18.29 8.75 5.64
CA CYS A 127 17.66 10.06 5.70
C CYS A 127 16.65 10.24 4.56
N SER A 128 15.68 11.13 4.76
CA SER A 128 14.63 11.45 3.79
C SER A 128 15.12 11.87 2.39
N ASP A 129 16.35 12.37 2.30
CA ASP A 129 17.01 12.86 1.09
C ASP A 129 18.05 11.89 0.51
N ASP A 130 18.21 10.71 1.11
CA ASP A 130 19.02 9.64 0.52
C ASP A 130 18.51 9.26 -0.88
N ALA A 131 19.45 8.90 -1.76
CA ALA A 131 19.12 8.39 -3.07
C ALA A 131 18.32 7.07 -2.99
N GLY A 132 17.45 6.84 -3.97
CA GLY A 132 16.56 5.68 -3.99
C GLY A 132 15.22 5.92 -3.29
N LEU A 133 14.78 4.92 -2.52
CA LEU A 133 13.52 4.88 -1.77
C LEU A 133 13.79 4.67 -0.27
N PRO A 134 14.38 5.66 0.43
CA PRO A 134 14.76 5.51 1.84
C PRO A 134 13.55 5.31 2.78
N ALA A 135 12.37 5.78 2.37
CA ALA A 135 11.12 5.63 3.12
C ALA A 135 10.29 4.40 2.72
N HIS A 136 10.85 3.49 1.90
CA HIS A 136 10.12 2.32 1.45
C HIS A 136 9.75 1.40 2.62
N CYS A 137 8.54 0.89 2.55
CA CYS A 137 8.04 -0.18 3.42
C CYS A 137 7.12 -1.10 2.62
N GLY A 138 6.84 -2.29 3.12
CA GLY A 138 5.90 -3.18 2.47
C GLY A 138 5.11 -4.03 3.44
N ILE A 139 3.89 -4.40 3.04
CA ILE A 139 3.14 -5.47 3.73
C ILE A 139 3.67 -6.78 3.20
N THR A 140 4.07 -7.66 4.11
CA THR A 140 4.38 -9.06 3.86
C THR A 140 3.31 -9.92 4.54
N TYR A 141 2.61 -10.74 3.76
CA TYR A 141 1.60 -11.68 4.30
C TYR A 141 2.31 -12.95 4.80
N VAL A 142 2.58 -13.01 6.10
CA VAL A 142 3.33 -14.11 6.76
C VAL A 142 2.51 -15.40 6.78
N ASN A 143 1.22 -15.29 7.11
CA ASN A 143 0.25 -16.38 7.02
C ASN A 143 -1.04 -15.83 6.43
N PRO A 144 -1.30 -15.99 5.12
CA PRO A 144 -2.54 -15.51 4.54
C PRO A 144 -3.77 -16.28 5.05
N SER A 145 -3.64 -17.35 5.85
CA SER A 145 -4.75 -18.19 6.29
C SER A 145 -5.59 -18.68 5.09
N GLU A 146 -4.91 -19.15 4.04
CA GLU A 146 -5.53 -19.67 2.82
C GLU A 146 -6.34 -20.94 3.14
N LEU A 147 -7.54 -21.02 2.56
CA LEU A 147 -8.31 -22.27 2.60
C LEU A 147 -7.75 -23.26 1.58
N ILE A 148 -7.92 -24.56 1.82
CA ILE A 148 -7.43 -25.62 0.92
C ILE A 148 -8.01 -25.42 -0.49
N ASN A 149 -7.12 -25.36 -1.51
CA ASN A 149 -7.46 -25.15 -2.93
C ASN A 149 -8.14 -23.79 -3.24
N GLU A 150 -7.84 -22.75 -2.46
CA GLU A 150 -8.40 -21.42 -2.65
C GLU A 150 -7.68 -20.64 -3.77
N GLU A 151 -8.28 -20.60 -4.97
CA GLU A 151 -7.83 -19.73 -6.06
C GLU A 151 -8.93 -18.76 -6.55
N PRO A 152 -8.63 -17.45 -6.71
CA PRO A 152 -7.41 -16.76 -6.28
C PRO A 152 -7.34 -16.66 -4.74
N ASN A 153 -6.17 -16.35 -4.15
CA ASN A 153 -6.02 -16.16 -2.70
C ASN A 153 -7.06 -15.14 -2.17
N THR A 154 -8.19 -15.66 -1.65
CA THR A 154 -9.31 -14.79 -1.30
C THR A 154 -9.10 -14.12 0.05
N ALA A 155 -8.24 -14.68 0.91
CA ALA A 155 -7.87 -14.08 2.19
C ALA A 155 -7.20 -12.72 2.00
N ILE A 156 -6.11 -12.67 1.23
CA ILE A 156 -5.38 -11.44 0.90
C ILE A 156 -6.31 -10.46 0.19
N ARG A 157 -7.12 -10.97 -0.75
CA ARG A 157 -8.07 -10.15 -1.51
C ARG A 157 -9.13 -9.51 -0.63
N MET A 158 -9.68 -10.25 0.33
CA MET A 158 -10.68 -9.76 1.28
C MET A 158 -10.08 -8.78 2.27
N PHE A 159 -8.89 -9.07 2.80
CA PHE A 159 -8.12 -8.16 3.65
C PHE A 159 -7.90 -6.83 2.93
N SER A 160 -7.31 -6.89 1.74
CA SER A 160 -7.07 -5.73 0.88
C SER A 160 -8.37 -4.95 0.63
N ARG A 161 -9.47 -5.62 0.29
CA ARG A 161 -10.76 -4.95 0.10
C ARG A 161 -11.20 -4.15 1.32
N ARG A 162 -11.08 -4.72 2.53
CA ARG A 162 -11.44 -4.04 3.77
C ARG A 162 -10.51 -2.86 4.04
N PHE A 163 -9.23 -3.06 3.80
CA PHE A 163 -8.20 -2.06 3.98
C PHE A 163 -8.45 -0.84 3.07
N PHE A 164 -8.58 -1.07 1.77
CA PHE A 164 -8.82 -0.02 0.77
C PHE A 164 -10.14 0.75 0.96
N LYS A 165 -11.19 0.11 1.51
CA LYS A 165 -12.46 0.80 1.80
C LYS A 165 -12.32 1.92 2.82
N ARG A 166 -11.29 1.89 3.65
CA ARG A 166 -11.04 2.85 4.73
C ARG A 166 -9.92 3.82 4.42
N CYS A 167 -9.29 3.71 3.25
CA CYS A 167 -8.23 4.62 2.83
C CYS A 167 -8.80 5.95 2.34
N ALA A 168 -8.05 7.02 2.59
CA ALA A 168 -8.21 8.28 1.88
C ALA A 168 -7.52 8.17 0.52
N LEU A 169 -8.07 8.86 -0.47
CA LEU A 169 -7.43 9.00 -1.77
C LEU A 169 -6.82 10.39 -1.89
N GLU A 170 -5.53 10.43 -2.21
CA GLU A 170 -4.82 11.66 -2.49
C GLU A 170 -4.42 11.64 -3.97
N LEU A 171 -4.99 12.59 -4.72
CA LEU A 171 -4.79 12.67 -6.17
C LEU A 171 -3.51 13.43 -6.50
N VAL A 172 -2.93 12.98 -7.60
CA VAL A 172 -1.87 13.68 -8.30
C VAL A 172 -2.51 14.43 -9.44
N GLY A 173 -2.43 15.77 -9.40
CA GLY A 173 -2.83 16.65 -10.49
C GLY A 173 -1.87 16.61 -11.67
#